data_AF-A0A4D5RPD2-F1
#
_entry.id   AF-A0A4D5RPD2-F1
#
_cell.length_a   1.000
_cell.length_b   1.000
_cell.length_c   1.000
_cell.angle_alpha   90.00
_cell.angle_beta   90.00
_cell.angle_gamma   90.00
#
_symmetry.space_group_name_H-M   'P 1'
#
loop_
_entity.id
_entity.type
_entity.pdbx_description
1 polymer ?
#
loop_
_entity_poly.entity_id
_entity_poly.type
_entity_poly.pdbx_seq_one_letter_code
_entity_poly.pdbx_strand_id
1 'polypeptide(L)'
;QADEVGGDLLQFEGGLSVTATILSGVYRLAEAANKAPAVSKEQVLKFANYLLSRKNVQTVKGAAILYDVLRLLSVSSKHHVPVAVTVSGSSALSARSPTVVVRLTDVLGAPLAPVSLLLNSAVRLIDGQTVLERKPFAPSKEDKTLYVYNFMSGKPRRGFYKLSLNAVPVQADSRLLGNTNAEIQVKVLTEVEVVNLEVGTADRDQTAAPKMDAVAFKGKLAQTLEADHHQKLVMKFSLKDKSNADIMTAHQAFVHLQHQETKREIVFLAEPDSSLIYRFDLDLHLKAKEMGYLSGKYDLSLIIGDAVIANPLKWTLASLALSFPPNPSPRKDAVDIHAPRPEIKHLFREQEKRPPAFLSNAFCGLVLAPLLLLFVLWGRIGVNLSNFPFSLSTVLFHLGLAAIFGLFTCFWLRLTMFTTLKYLAALGAVTFISGHGMLTRLTQMKA
;
A
#
# COMPACT_ATOMS: atom_id res chain seq x y z
N GLN A 1 -28.04 23.85 31.76
CA GLN A 1 -26.67 23.96 32.32
C GLN A 1 -25.70 24.03 31.16
N ALA A 2 -24.56 24.70 31.30
CA ALA A 2 -23.54 24.70 30.25
C ALA A 2 -22.57 23.54 30.50
N ASP A 3 -22.24 22.80 29.45
CA ASP A 3 -21.32 21.67 29.48
C ASP A 3 -19.90 22.16 29.21
N GLU A 4 -18.98 21.69 30.05
CA GLU A 4 -17.56 21.94 29.91
C GLU A 4 -16.92 20.84 29.08
N VAL A 5 -16.16 21.23 28.04
CA VAL A 5 -15.48 20.30 27.13
C VAL A 5 -13.97 20.54 27.25
N GLY A 6 -13.27 19.56 27.82
CA GLY A 6 -11.80 19.58 27.87
C GLY A 6 -11.20 20.69 28.74
N GLY A 7 -11.93 21.26 29.70
CA GLY A 7 -11.46 22.30 30.61
C GLY A 7 -11.43 23.73 30.04
N ASP A 8 -11.29 23.86 28.72
CA ASP A 8 -11.05 25.16 28.06
C ASP A 8 -12.24 25.69 27.25
N LEU A 9 -13.28 24.87 27.06
CA LEU A 9 -14.45 25.19 26.24
C LEU A 9 -15.73 25.04 27.05
N LEU A 10 -16.68 25.95 26.83
CA LEU A 10 -17.99 25.92 27.46
C LEU A 10 -19.06 26.04 26.37
N GLN A 11 -20.08 25.18 26.42
CA GLN A 11 -21.18 25.18 25.45
C GLN A 11 -22.51 24.85 26.11
N PHE A 12 -23.62 25.18 25.44
CA PHE A 12 -24.93 24.67 25.81
C PHE A 12 -25.34 23.51 24.90
N GLU A 13 -26.16 22.61 25.45
CA GLU A 13 -26.79 21.54 24.69
C GLU A 13 -27.59 22.12 23.50
N GLY A 14 -27.33 21.61 22.29
CA GLY A 14 -27.83 22.20 21.04
C GLY A 14 -26.79 23.00 20.25
N GLY A 15 -25.54 23.04 20.70
CA GLY A 15 -24.38 23.45 19.89
C GLY A 15 -24.28 24.95 19.64
N LEU A 16 -23.76 25.34 18.47
CA LEU A 16 -23.40 26.74 18.16
C LEU A 16 -24.61 27.66 18.25
N SER A 17 -25.73 27.29 17.62
CA SER A 17 -26.91 28.13 17.54
C SER A 17 -27.50 28.43 18.92
N VAL A 18 -27.66 27.41 19.77
CA VAL A 18 -28.21 27.57 21.12
C VAL A 18 -27.25 28.35 22.00
N THR A 19 -25.96 27.99 21.98
CA THR A 19 -24.92 28.67 22.77
C THR A 19 -24.83 30.16 22.43
N ALA A 20 -24.78 30.50 21.14
CA ALA A 20 -24.69 31.87 20.67
C ALA A 20 -25.98 32.66 20.96
N THR A 21 -27.16 32.05 20.84
CA THR A 21 -28.45 32.71 21.12
C THR A 21 -28.59 33.02 22.61
N ILE A 22 -28.25 32.08 23.49
CA ILE A 22 -28.29 32.27 24.94
C ILE A 22 -27.31 33.38 25.32
N LEU A 23 -26.06 33.32 24.84
CA LEU A 23 -25.05 34.32 25.16
C LEU A 23 -25.46 35.71 24.65
N SER A 24 -25.98 35.80 23.44
CA SER A 24 -26.49 37.06 22.88
C SER A 24 -27.64 37.63 23.71
N GLY A 25 -28.57 36.78 24.15
CA GLY A 25 -29.68 37.17 25.02
C GLY A 25 -29.20 37.71 26.37
N VAL A 26 -28.23 37.04 27.00
CA VAL A 26 -27.66 37.48 28.29
C VAL A 26 -26.97 38.84 28.15
N TYR A 27 -26.15 39.04 27.11
CA TYR A 27 -25.44 40.31 26.91
C TYR A 27 -26.38 41.46 26.55
N ARG A 28 -27.38 41.22 25.70
CA ARG A 28 -28.37 42.26 25.33
C ARG A 28 -29.30 42.60 26.49
N LEU A 29 -29.72 41.63 27.29
CA LEU A 29 -30.51 41.88 28.50
C LEU A 29 -29.72 42.69 29.53
N ALA A 30 -28.44 42.35 29.72
CA ALA A 30 -27.53 43.09 30.58
C ALA A 30 -27.37 44.55 30.12
N GLU A 31 -27.19 44.77 28.82
CA GLU A 31 -27.11 46.11 28.25
C GLU A 31 -28.41 46.90 28.40
N ALA A 32 -29.58 46.29 28.13
CA ALA A 32 -30.88 46.93 28.29
C ALA A 32 -31.19 47.27 29.77
N ALA A 33 -30.77 46.41 30.70
CA ALA A 33 -30.94 46.61 32.13
C ALA A 33 -29.85 47.49 32.77
N ASN A 34 -28.84 47.92 31.99
CA ASN A 34 -27.65 48.62 32.46
C ASN A 34 -26.97 47.93 33.67
N LYS A 35 -26.89 46.60 33.62
CA LYS A 35 -26.28 45.74 34.64
C LYS A 35 -25.19 44.89 34.02
N ALA A 36 -24.24 44.41 34.84
CA ALA A 36 -23.23 43.47 34.38
C ALA A 36 -23.86 42.15 33.90
N PRO A 37 -23.35 41.54 32.81
CA PRO A 37 -23.80 40.22 32.35
C PRO A 37 -23.67 39.16 33.44
N ALA A 38 -24.67 38.29 33.56
CA ALA A 38 -24.69 37.18 34.52
C ALA A 38 -23.80 36.01 34.06
N VAL A 39 -22.55 36.29 33.70
CA VAL A 39 -21.55 35.33 33.22
C VAL A 39 -20.20 35.72 33.83
N SER A 40 -19.47 34.75 34.40
CA SER A 40 -18.16 35.02 34.98
C SER A 40 -17.11 35.28 33.89
N LYS A 41 -16.04 36.02 34.22
CA LYS A 41 -14.94 36.30 33.28
C LYS A 41 -14.32 35.03 32.68
N GLU A 42 -14.17 33.99 33.49
CA GLU A 42 -13.66 32.69 33.05
C GLU A 42 -14.63 32.00 32.08
N GLN A 43 -15.92 32.00 32.38
CA GLN A 43 -16.95 31.43 31.49
C GLN A 43 -16.96 32.15 30.14
N VAL A 44 -16.79 33.49 30.12
CA VAL A 44 -16.72 34.25 28.87
C VAL A 44 -15.53 33.80 28.02
N LEU A 45 -14.37 33.54 28.62
CA LEU A 45 -13.20 33.02 27.89
C LEU A 45 -13.46 31.63 27.31
N LYS A 46 -14.04 30.71 28.10
CA LYS A 46 -14.38 29.36 27.63
C LYS A 46 -15.44 29.39 26.51
N PHE A 47 -16.43 30.28 26.60
CA PHE A 47 -17.39 30.51 25.52
C PHE A 47 -16.73 31.13 24.28
N ALA A 48 -15.83 32.10 24.44
CA ALA A 48 -15.12 32.72 23.33
C ALA A 48 -14.24 31.69 22.59
N ASN A 49 -13.49 30.85 23.31
CA ASN A 49 -12.71 29.76 22.74
C ASN A 49 -13.59 28.77 21.96
N TYR A 50 -14.76 28.41 22.52
CA TYR A 50 -15.73 27.56 21.85
C TYR A 50 -16.24 28.17 20.53
N LEU A 51 -16.64 29.45 20.55
CA LEU A 51 -17.14 30.15 19.36
C LEU A 51 -16.05 30.26 18.29
N LEU A 52 -14.81 30.57 18.67
CA LEU A 52 -13.67 30.67 17.76
C LEU A 52 -13.23 29.31 17.19
N SER A 53 -13.36 28.22 17.95
CA SER A 53 -13.12 26.85 17.45
C SER A 53 -14.03 26.48 16.27
N ARG A 54 -15.19 27.17 16.16
CA ARG A 54 -16.21 26.97 15.13
C ARG A 54 -16.28 28.09 14.11
N LYS A 55 -15.21 28.85 13.92
CA LYS A 55 -15.11 29.93 12.92
C LYS A 55 -15.48 29.50 11.49
N ASN A 56 -15.31 28.22 11.16
CA ASN A 56 -15.66 27.66 9.85
C ASN A 56 -17.10 27.11 9.86
N VAL A 57 -18.08 27.99 9.70
CA VAL A 57 -19.50 27.61 9.63
C VAL A 57 -19.96 27.51 8.18
N GLN A 58 -20.58 26.38 7.82
CA GLN A 58 -21.02 26.09 6.45
C GLN A 58 -22.40 26.67 6.09
N THR A 59 -23.17 27.13 7.08
CA THR A 59 -24.51 27.67 6.86
C THR A 59 -24.54 29.19 7.07
N VAL A 60 -25.25 29.91 6.20
CA VAL A 60 -25.41 31.37 6.31
C VAL A 60 -26.03 31.77 7.65
N LYS A 61 -27.04 31.02 8.12
CA LYS A 61 -27.67 31.23 9.43
C LYS A 61 -26.67 31.08 10.57
N GLY A 62 -25.86 30.02 10.56
CA GLY A 62 -24.87 29.79 11.60
C GLY A 62 -23.75 30.84 11.58
N ALA A 63 -23.32 31.29 10.40
CA ALA A 63 -22.35 32.37 10.25
C ALA A 63 -22.89 33.70 10.80
N ALA A 64 -24.16 34.03 10.50
CA ALA A 64 -24.80 35.24 11.01
C ALA A 64 -24.91 35.24 12.55
N ILE A 65 -25.34 34.11 13.14
CA ILE A 65 -25.46 33.97 14.59
C ILE A 65 -24.08 34.02 15.28
N LEU A 66 -23.06 33.37 14.69
CA LEU A 66 -21.70 33.42 15.20
C LEU A 66 -21.13 34.85 15.16
N TYR A 67 -21.31 35.55 14.04
CA TYR A 67 -20.87 36.93 13.92
C TYR A 67 -21.56 37.86 14.93
N ASP A 68 -22.88 37.71 15.11
CA ASP A 68 -23.66 38.51 16.05
C ASP A 68 -23.17 38.36 17.49
N VAL A 69 -22.94 37.13 17.94
CA VAL A 69 -22.43 36.89 19.30
C VAL A 69 -20.98 37.35 19.47
N LEU A 70 -20.11 37.15 18.47
CA LEU A 70 -18.72 37.62 18.53
C LEU A 70 -18.65 39.15 18.54
N ARG A 71 -19.58 39.83 17.86
CA ARG A 71 -19.70 41.29 17.93
C ARG A 71 -20.00 41.79 19.34
N LEU A 72 -20.82 41.07 20.11
CA LEU A 72 -21.10 41.39 21.52
C LEU A 72 -19.89 41.18 22.45
N LEU A 73 -18.89 40.41 22.00
CA LEU A 73 -17.61 40.17 22.67
C LEU A 73 -16.44 40.94 22.02
N SER A 74 -16.71 41.86 21.10
CA SER A 74 -15.70 42.67 20.42
C SER A 74 -15.37 43.95 21.18
N VAL A 75 -14.41 44.75 20.70
CA VAL A 75 -14.09 46.08 21.27
C VAL A 75 -15.31 47.00 21.38
N SER A 76 -16.34 46.77 20.55
CA SER A 76 -17.60 47.52 20.60
C SER A 76 -18.43 47.23 21.87
N SER A 77 -18.07 46.20 22.65
CA SER A 77 -18.78 45.81 23.87
C SER A 77 -18.52 46.74 25.05
N LYS A 78 -19.55 47.00 25.84
CA LYS A 78 -19.44 47.76 27.10
C LYS A 78 -18.88 46.93 28.26
N HIS A 79 -18.88 45.58 28.15
CA HIS A 79 -18.67 44.71 29.29
C HIS A 79 -17.39 43.88 29.22
N HIS A 80 -17.32 42.93 28.27
CA HIS A 80 -16.21 41.97 28.20
C HIS A 80 -15.67 41.92 26.77
N VAL A 81 -14.35 41.95 26.65
CA VAL A 81 -13.60 41.94 25.40
C VAL A 81 -12.49 40.90 25.52
N PRO A 82 -12.72 39.64 25.09
CA PRO A 82 -11.67 38.64 25.05
C PRO A 82 -10.58 39.03 24.05
N VAL A 83 -9.33 38.94 24.49
CA VAL A 83 -8.15 39.24 23.68
C VAL A 83 -7.72 37.97 22.93
N ALA A 84 -7.66 38.06 21.61
CA ALA A 84 -7.13 37.01 20.75
C ALA A 84 -5.63 37.22 20.54
N VAL A 85 -4.82 36.31 21.07
CA VAL A 85 -3.36 36.27 20.87
C VAL A 85 -3.05 35.16 19.88
N THR A 86 -2.58 35.52 18.69
CA THR A 86 -2.30 34.55 17.61
C THR A 86 -0.92 34.77 17.02
N VAL A 87 -0.26 33.70 16.58
CA VAL A 87 1.00 33.82 15.84
C VAL A 87 0.67 34.20 14.40
N SER A 88 1.32 35.24 13.89
CA SER A 88 1.22 35.67 12.51
C SER A 88 2.46 35.21 11.74
N GLY A 89 2.27 34.51 10.62
CA GLY A 89 3.38 33.95 9.84
C GLY A 89 3.95 32.66 10.44
N SER A 90 5.25 32.43 10.21
CA SER A 90 5.91 31.18 10.61
C SER A 90 6.21 31.15 12.12
N SER A 91 5.74 30.11 12.81
CA SER A 91 6.17 29.77 14.18
C SER A 91 7.52 29.04 14.22
N ALA A 92 8.12 28.78 13.06
CA ALA A 92 9.44 28.17 12.92
C ALA A 92 10.51 29.25 12.78
N LEU A 93 11.38 29.31 13.78
CA LEU A 93 12.42 30.33 13.95
C LEU A 93 13.77 29.75 13.55
N SER A 94 14.59 30.56 12.89
CA SER A 94 15.95 30.18 12.51
C SER A 94 16.83 31.42 12.45
N ALA A 95 18.14 31.25 12.22
CA ALA A 95 19.02 32.39 11.98
C ALA A 95 18.57 33.27 10.79
N ARG A 96 17.90 32.67 9.78
CA ARG A 96 17.35 33.38 8.61
C ARG A 96 16.01 34.06 8.91
N SER A 97 15.24 33.51 9.86
CA SER A 97 13.91 33.98 10.25
C SER A 97 13.83 34.09 11.78
N PRO A 98 14.48 35.09 12.39
CA PRO A 98 14.71 35.10 13.83
C PRO A 98 13.55 35.68 14.66
N THR A 99 12.55 36.26 13.99
CA THR A 99 11.48 37.03 14.61
C THR A 99 10.20 36.22 14.78
N VAL A 100 9.65 36.23 16.00
CA VAL A 100 8.28 35.82 16.29
C VAL A 100 7.38 37.03 16.06
N VAL A 101 6.33 36.87 15.27
CA VAL A 101 5.32 37.90 15.06
C VAL A 101 4.01 37.42 15.69
N VAL A 102 3.48 38.22 16.61
CA VAL A 102 2.24 37.96 17.33
C VAL A 102 1.23 39.01 16.93
N ARG A 103 0.03 38.57 16.59
CA ARG A 103 -1.13 39.41 16.35
C ARG A 103 -1.99 39.47 17.61
N LEU A 104 -2.26 40.70 18.07
CA LEU A 104 -3.19 41.01 19.14
C LEU A 104 -4.41 41.70 18.55
N THR A 105 -5.56 41.06 18.67
CA THR A 105 -6.86 41.60 18.23
C THR A 105 -7.94 41.26 19.23
N ASP A 106 -9.13 41.78 19.02
CA ASP A 106 -10.33 41.15 19.59
C ASP A 106 -10.71 39.87 18.82
N VAL A 107 -11.81 39.26 19.25
CA VAL A 107 -12.37 38.04 18.65
C VAL A 107 -12.83 38.19 17.19
N LEU A 108 -13.00 39.42 16.69
CA LEU A 108 -13.36 39.72 15.30
C LEU A 108 -12.16 40.19 14.45
N GLY A 109 -10.97 40.27 15.02
CA GLY A 109 -9.77 40.73 14.32
C GLY A 109 -9.59 42.25 14.31
N ALA A 110 -10.39 43.00 15.08
CA ALA A 110 -10.23 44.44 15.20
C ALA A 110 -9.04 44.81 16.13
N PRO A 111 -8.37 45.94 15.89
CA PRO A 111 -7.29 46.42 16.74
C PRO A 111 -7.81 46.80 18.13
N LEU A 112 -7.05 46.44 19.16
CA LEU A 112 -7.31 46.85 20.54
C LEU A 112 -6.85 48.31 20.75
N ALA A 113 -7.28 48.92 21.87
CA ALA A 113 -6.67 50.14 22.38
C ALA A 113 -5.15 49.95 22.59
N PRO A 114 -4.33 51.02 22.68
CA PRO A 114 -2.88 50.88 22.84
C PRO A 114 -2.50 49.93 23.99
N VAL A 115 -1.79 48.86 23.64
CA VAL A 115 -1.38 47.77 24.54
C VAL A 115 0.11 47.53 24.36
N SER A 116 0.80 47.28 25.46
CA SER A 116 2.18 46.79 25.47
C SER A 116 2.18 45.27 25.60
N LEU A 117 2.79 44.56 24.65
CA LEU A 117 2.95 43.11 24.72
C LEU A 117 4.28 42.75 25.40
N LEU A 118 4.19 42.01 26.50
CA LEU A 118 5.32 41.53 27.28
C LEU A 118 5.40 40.01 27.22
N LEU A 119 6.58 39.49 26.88
CA LEU A 119 6.93 38.10 27.16
C LEU A 119 7.10 37.93 28.66
N ASN A 120 6.21 37.18 29.30
CA ASN A 120 6.33 36.82 30.70
C ASN A 120 7.47 35.81 30.88
N SER A 121 7.35 34.67 30.19
CA SER A 121 8.35 33.61 30.17
C SER A 121 8.36 32.87 28.83
N ALA A 122 9.54 32.39 28.42
CA ALA A 122 9.70 31.45 27.33
C ALA A 122 10.36 30.18 27.86
N VAL A 123 9.57 29.11 27.95
CA VAL A 123 9.96 27.84 28.56
C VAL A 123 10.21 26.81 27.46
N ARG A 124 11.35 26.12 27.52
CA ARG A 124 11.66 25.01 26.63
C ARG A 124 10.87 23.77 27.04
N LEU A 125 10.18 23.13 26.10
CA LEU A 125 9.25 22.04 26.42
C LEU A 125 9.93 20.75 26.88
N ILE A 126 11.17 20.48 26.45
CA ILE A 126 11.84 19.20 26.74
C ILE A 126 12.32 19.07 28.19
N ASP A 127 12.72 20.17 28.82
CA ASP A 127 13.32 20.18 30.16
C ASP A 127 12.73 21.25 31.09
N GLY A 128 11.77 22.05 30.61
CA GLY A 128 11.15 23.11 31.40
C GLY A 128 12.06 24.31 31.68
N GLN A 129 13.22 24.43 31.02
CA GLN A 129 14.14 25.55 31.27
C GLN A 129 13.58 26.85 30.69
N THR A 130 13.53 27.90 31.50
CA THR A 130 13.20 29.24 31.00
C THR A 130 14.40 29.88 30.33
N VAL A 131 14.25 30.26 29.05
CA VAL A 131 15.32 30.85 28.23
C VAL A 131 15.26 32.38 28.20
N LEU A 132 14.05 32.95 28.25
CA LEU A 132 13.83 34.39 28.27
C LEU A 132 12.68 34.72 29.21
N GLU A 133 12.81 35.83 29.94
CA GLU A 133 11.76 36.37 30.81
C GLU A 133 11.69 37.89 30.68
N ARG A 134 10.48 38.43 30.86
CA ARG A 134 10.20 39.87 30.97
C ARG A 134 10.78 40.70 29.81
N LYS A 135 10.54 40.25 28.56
CA LYS A 135 11.02 40.95 27.36
C LYS A 135 9.86 41.62 26.60
N PRO A 136 9.96 42.91 26.24
CA PRO A 136 8.91 43.57 25.48
C PRO A 136 8.96 43.20 23.99
N PHE A 137 7.80 42.99 23.38
CA PHE A 137 7.67 42.96 21.93
C PHE A 137 7.56 44.39 21.38
N ALA A 138 8.17 44.63 20.22
CA ALA A 138 8.05 45.92 19.53
C ALA A 138 6.80 45.94 18.65
N PRO A 139 5.97 47.01 18.66
CA PRO A 139 4.86 47.14 17.73
C PRO A 139 5.39 47.26 16.29
N SER A 140 4.71 46.62 15.34
CA SER A 140 5.04 46.73 13.91
C SER A 140 4.69 48.12 13.39
N LYS A 141 5.50 48.62 12.44
CA LYS A 141 5.23 49.89 11.74
C LYS A 141 4.16 49.75 10.66
N GLU A 142 3.93 48.53 10.17
CA GLU A 142 3.01 48.24 9.06
C GLU A 142 1.57 48.05 9.54
N ASP A 143 1.39 47.34 10.66
CA ASP A 143 0.08 46.97 11.20
C ASP A 143 0.08 47.12 12.72
N LYS A 144 -0.86 47.91 13.25
CA LYS A 144 -1.02 48.21 14.68
C LYS A 144 -1.42 46.98 15.51
N THR A 145 -1.87 45.91 14.88
CA THR A 145 -2.22 44.64 15.53
C THR A 145 -1.00 43.71 15.71
N LEU A 146 0.11 43.98 15.02
CA LEU A 146 1.27 43.09 15.00
C LEU A 146 2.36 43.56 15.95
N TYR A 147 2.93 42.60 16.66
CA TYR A 147 4.02 42.77 17.62
C TYR A 147 5.13 41.81 17.26
N VAL A 148 6.36 42.31 17.20
CA VAL A 148 7.53 41.59 16.70
C VAL A 148 8.57 41.48 17.79
N TYR A 149 9.12 40.28 17.97
CA TYR A 149 10.25 40.05 18.86
C TYR A 149 11.29 39.14 18.21
N ASN A 150 12.55 39.55 18.24
CA ASN A 150 13.67 38.72 17.81
C ASN A 150 14.00 37.70 18.91
N PHE A 151 13.45 36.49 18.78
CA PHE A 151 13.61 35.42 19.75
C PHE A 151 15.02 34.84 19.75
N MET A 152 15.70 34.84 18.60
CA MET A 152 17.07 34.33 18.47
C MET A 152 18.10 35.19 19.22
N SER A 153 17.77 36.42 19.61
CA SER A 153 18.62 37.28 20.46
C SER A 153 18.98 36.64 21.80
N GLY A 154 18.11 35.76 22.33
CA GLY A 154 18.34 34.99 23.54
C GLY A 154 19.26 33.78 23.38
N LYS A 155 19.80 33.55 22.17
CA LYS A 155 20.57 32.34 21.80
C LYS A 155 19.88 31.03 22.27
N PRO A 156 18.58 30.83 21.94
CA PRO A 156 17.88 29.62 22.33
C PRO A 156 18.52 28.39 21.67
N ARG A 157 18.52 27.25 22.37
CA ARG A 157 18.87 25.96 21.75
C ARG A 157 17.75 25.53 20.79
N ARG A 158 18.05 24.61 19.87
CA ARG A 158 17.02 23.94 19.04
C ARG A 158 15.94 23.31 19.92
N GLY A 159 14.70 23.30 19.45
CA GLY A 159 13.59 22.66 20.18
C GLY A 159 12.29 23.43 20.14
N PHE A 160 11.33 22.94 20.90
CA PHE A 160 10.01 23.54 21.04
C PHE A 160 9.93 24.39 22.30
N TYR A 161 9.30 25.55 22.17
CA TYR A 161 9.19 26.55 23.22
C TYR A 161 7.73 26.97 23.40
N LYS A 162 7.35 27.14 24.65
CA LYS A 162 6.08 27.71 25.08
C LYS A 162 6.33 29.11 25.61
N LEU A 163 5.72 30.10 24.94
CA LEU A 163 5.83 31.51 25.31
C LEU A 163 4.55 31.91 26.01
N SER A 164 4.68 32.44 27.22
CA SER A 164 3.61 33.06 27.98
C SER A 164 3.65 34.57 27.77
N LEU A 165 2.56 35.14 27.28
CA LEU A 165 2.47 36.53 26.85
C LEU A 165 1.44 37.30 27.70
N ASN A 166 1.80 38.52 28.06
CA ASN A 166 0.94 39.47 28.76
C ASN A 166 0.72 40.71 27.88
N ALA A 167 -0.53 40.93 27.49
CA ALA A 167 -1.01 42.15 26.88
C ALA A 167 -1.41 43.14 27.98
N VAL A 168 -0.53 44.10 28.28
CA VAL A 168 -0.76 45.13 29.30
C VAL A 168 -1.31 46.40 28.65
N PRO A 169 -2.57 46.79 28.89
CA PRO A 169 -3.13 47.98 28.29
C PRO A 169 -2.48 49.25 28.86
N VAL A 170 -2.20 50.23 28.01
CA VAL A 170 -1.54 51.50 28.41
C VAL A 170 -2.47 52.32 29.33
N GLN A 171 -3.77 52.29 29.06
CA GLN A 171 -4.82 52.79 29.94
C GLN A 171 -5.58 51.59 30.49
N ALA A 172 -5.81 51.56 31.81
CA ALA A 172 -6.49 50.44 32.43
C ALA A 172 -7.89 50.22 31.82
N ASP A 173 -8.10 49.07 31.19
CA ASP A 173 -9.39 48.63 30.66
C ASP A 173 -9.77 47.30 31.31
N SER A 174 -10.75 47.34 32.22
CA SER A 174 -11.20 46.18 32.98
C SER A 174 -12.05 45.20 32.17
N ARG A 175 -12.42 45.58 30.93
CA ARG A 175 -13.18 44.76 29.99
C ARG A 175 -12.32 43.71 29.30
N LEU A 176 -11.00 43.94 29.18
CA LEU A 176 -10.09 42.99 28.53
C LEU A 176 -9.99 41.70 29.33
N LEU A 177 -10.23 40.57 28.67
CA LEU A 177 -10.15 39.23 29.26
C LEU A 177 -9.12 38.39 28.51
N GLY A 178 -8.40 37.51 29.21
CA GLY A 178 -7.40 36.63 28.58
C GLY A 178 -6.14 37.37 28.11
N ASN A 179 -5.96 38.62 28.57
CA ASN A 179 -4.80 39.44 28.25
C ASN A 179 -3.56 39.09 29.10
N THR A 180 -3.65 38.12 30.01
CA THR A 180 -2.55 37.64 30.83
C THR A 180 -2.32 36.14 30.62
N ASN A 181 -1.05 35.73 30.65
CA ASN A 181 -0.58 34.36 30.46
C ASN A 181 -1.10 33.67 29.19
N ALA A 182 -1.28 34.43 28.10
CA ALA A 182 -1.65 33.84 26.81
C ALA A 182 -0.51 32.98 26.28
N GLU A 183 -0.80 31.73 25.93
CA GLU A 183 0.22 30.75 25.58
C GLU A 183 0.32 30.56 24.08
N ILE A 184 1.52 30.69 23.52
CA ILE A 184 1.82 30.35 22.13
C ILE A 184 3.00 29.38 22.05
N GLN A 185 3.04 28.56 21.02
CA GLN A 185 4.15 27.65 20.76
C GLN A 185 4.97 28.10 19.55
N VAL A 186 6.29 28.07 19.71
CA VAL A 186 7.25 28.33 18.62
C VAL A 186 8.28 27.22 18.61
N LYS A 187 8.88 26.98 17.44
CA LYS A 187 9.97 26.00 17.29
C LYS A 187 11.21 26.68 16.78
N VAL A 188 12.34 26.41 17.43
CA VAL A 188 13.67 26.89 17.02
C VAL A 188 14.32 25.79 16.20
N LEU A 189 14.58 26.11 14.94
CA LEU A 189 15.25 25.25 13.98
C LEU A 189 16.76 25.45 14.02
N THR A 190 17.50 24.40 13.71
CA THR A 190 18.94 24.45 13.45
C THR A 190 19.30 23.87 12.10
N GLU A 191 20.50 24.20 11.61
CA GLU A 191 21.14 23.48 10.51
C GLU A 191 21.96 22.32 11.05
N VAL A 192 21.75 21.13 10.49
CA VAL A 192 22.51 19.92 10.83
C VAL A 192 23.70 19.72 9.88
N GLU A 193 24.82 19.31 10.45
CA GLU A 193 26.01 18.85 9.73
C GLU A 193 26.34 17.42 10.17
N VAL A 194 26.65 16.55 9.21
CA VAL A 194 27.10 15.18 9.51
C VAL A 194 28.60 15.21 9.73
N VAL A 195 29.05 14.76 10.90
CA VAL A 195 30.47 14.72 11.30
C VAL A 195 30.90 13.30 11.58
N ASN A 196 32.21 13.05 11.44
CA ASN A 196 32.82 11.74 11.67
C ASN A 196 32.11 10.61 10.92
N LEU A 197 31.67 10.87 9.68
CA LEU A 197 31.07 9.85 8.82
C LEU A 197 32.17 8.93 8.31
N GLU A 198 32.07 7.66 8.70
CA GLU A 198 32.91 6.58 8.25
C GLU A 198 32.02 5.48 7.69
N VAL A 199 32.38 4.95 6.52
CA VAL A 199 31.68 3.83 5.88
C VAL A 199 32.71 2.81 5.42
N GLY A 200 32.40 1.53 5.55
CA GLY A 200 33.37 0.50 5.29
C GLY A 200 32.79 -0.90 5.32
N THR A 201 33.66 -1.87 5.12
CA THR A 201 33.33 -3.29 5.20
C THR A 201 34.07 -3.95 6.36
N ALA A 202 33.42 -4.93 6.98
CA ALA A 202 34.01 -5.73 8.03
C ALA A 202 33.72 -7.20 7.77
N ASP A 203 34.59 -8.09 8.26
CA ASP A 203 34.32 -9.52 8.23
C ASP A 203 33.18 -9.84 9.20
N ARG A 204 32.27 -10.74 8.80
CA ARG A 204 31.15 -11.18 9.64
C ARG A 204 31.65 -11.84 10.93
N ASP A 205 32.73 -12.60 10.83
CA ASP A 205 33.26 -13.38 11.96
C ASP A 205 34.20 -12.54 12.86
N GLN A 206 34.32 -11.23 12.60
CA GLN A 206 35.12 -10.24 13.36
C GLN A 206 36.60 -10.63 13.53
N THR A 207 37.11 -11.49 12.64
CA THR A 207 38.49 -11.96 12.60
C THR A 207 39.48 -10.84 12.24
N ALA A 208 39.02 -9.84 11.47
CA ALA A 208 39.77 -8.68 11.06
C ALA A 208 39.08 -7.37 11.48
N ALA A 209 39.87 -6.35 11.77
CA ALA A 209 39.36 -5.01 12.04
C ALA A 209 38.62 -4.44 10.81
N PRO A 210 37.51 -3.70 11.00
CA PRO A 210 36.74 -3.13 9.91
C PRO A 210 37.60 -2.13 9.11
N LYS A 211 37.57 -2.23 7.78
CA LYS A 211 38.20 -1.26 6.90
C LYS A 211 37.22 -0.12 6.66
N MET A 212 37.43 1.00 7.34
CA MET A 212 36.55 2.17 7.31
C MET A 212 37.20 3.31 6.53
N ASP A 213 36.45 3.93 5.63
CA ASP A 213 36.84 5.12 4.88
C ASP A 213 36.02 6.33 5.34
N ALA A 214 36.71 7.43 5.64
CA ALA A 214 36.07 8.68 6.04
C ALA A 214 35.47 9.40 4.83
N VAL A 215 34.24 9.89 4.96
CA VAL A 215 33.54 10.63 3.91
C VAL A 215 33.23 12.05 4.38
N ALA A 216 33.80 13.03 3.70
CA ALA A 216 33.55 14.44 3.98
C ALA A 216 32.07 14.79 3.74
N PHE A 217 31.49 15.66 4.59
CA PHE A 217 30.09 16.07 4.50
C PHE A 217 29.77 16.63 3.10
N LYS A 218 28.69 16.12 2.48
CA LYS A 218 28.26 16.42 1.10
C LYS A 218 29.23 15.97 -0.02
N GLY A 219 30.31 15.26 0.31
CA GLY A 219 31.20 14.62 -0.65
C GLY A 219 30.67 13.29 -1.17
N LYS A 220 31.41 12.61 -2.03
CA LYS A 220 31.12 11.21 -2.40
C LYS A 220 32.43 10.44 -2.32
N LEU A 221 32.38 9.23 -1.75
CA LEU A 221 33.53 8.34 -1.74
C LEU A 221 33.92 8.02 -3.19
N ALA A 222 35.19 8.27 -3.53
CA ALA A 222 35.68 8.10 -4.90
C ALA A 222 35.78 6.62 -5.30
N GLN A 223 36.12 5.76 -4.34
CA GLN A 223 36.22 4.32 -4.53
C GLN A 223 34.86 3.66 -4.36
N THR A 224 34.61 2.62 -5.15
CA THR A 224 33.43 1.76 -4.97
C THR A 224 33.73 0.77 -3.86
N LEU A 225 32.83 0.66 -2.87
CA LEU A 225 32.98 -0.31 -1.80
C LEU A 225 32.44 -1.66 -2.27
N GLU A 226 33.28 -2.68 -2.21
CA GLU A 226 32.92 -4.06 -2.58
C GLU A 226 32.66 -4.86 -1.32
N ALA A 227 31.53 -5.58 -1.28
CA ALA A 227 31.17 -6.41 -0.16
C ALA A 227 30.45 -7.68 -0.62
N ASP A 228 30.90 -8.83 -0.11
CA ASP A 228 30.30 -10.14 -0.39
C ASP A 228 29.51 -10.68 0.81
N HIS A 229 28.97 -11.89 0.66
CA HIS A 229 28.16 -12.55 1.68
C HIS A 229 28.94 -13.04 2.92
N HIS A 230 30.27 -12.93 2.94
CA HIS A 230 31.09 -13.14 4.14
C HIS A 230 31.37 -11.83 4.88
N GLN A 231 30.99 -10.69 4.30
CA GLN A 231 31.23 -9.37 4.86
C GLN A 231 29.93 -8.69 5.28
N LYS A 232 30.10 -7.68 6.12
CA LYS A 232 29.07 -6.74 6.53
C LYS A 232 29.45 -5.32 6.13
N LEU A 233 28.44 -4.54 5.77
CA LEU A 233 28.57 -3.11 5.51
C LEU A 233 28.35 -2.36 6.83
N VAL A 234 29.35 -1.58 7.24
CA VAL A 234 29.32 -0.83 8.50
C VAL A 234 29.42 0.65 8.19
N MET A 235 28.59 1.46 8.85
CA MET A 235 28.64 2.91 8.78
C MET A 235 28.45 3.52 10.17
N LYS A 236 29.22 4.57 10.46
CA LYS A 236 29.15 5.34 11.69
C LYS A 236 29.14 6.82 11.38
N PHE A 237 28.31 7.58 12.08
CA PHE A 237 28.29 9.04 11.96
C PHE A 237 27.69 9.70 13.20
N SER A 238 27.96 10.98 13.37
CA SER A 238 27.31 11.82 14.38
C SER A 238 26.69 13.05 13.71
N LEU A 239 25.65 13.58 14.33
CA LEU A 239 24.99 14.80 13.86
C LEU A 239 25.40 15.94 14.76
N LYS A 240 25.84 17.03 14.16
CA LYS A 240 26.27 18.24 14.86
C LYS A 240 25.33 19.39 14.53
N ASP A 241 24.89 20.09 15.56
CA ASP A 241 24.17 21.35 15.42
C ASP A 241 25.17 22.46 15.04
N LYS A 242 24.97 23.11 13.91
CA LYS A 242 25.85 24.19 13.43
C LYS A 242 25.78 25.46 14.30
N SER A 243 24.64 25.71 14.94
CA SER A 243 24.41 26.91 15.74
C SER A 243 25.08 26.88 17.12
N ASN A 244 25.07 25.72 17.78
CA ASN A 244 25.59 25.53 19.15
C ASN A 244 26.79 24.58 19.23
N ALA A 245 27.19 23.98 18.11
CA ALA A 245 28.29 23.02 17.98
C ALA A 245 28.17 21.74 18.83
N ASP A 246 26.99 21.45 19.40
CA ASP A 246 26.71 20.25 20.18
C ASP A 246 26.23 19.09 19.31
N ILE A 247 26.46 17.86 19.79
CA ILE A 247 25.99 16.64 19.12
C ILE A 247 24.49 16.48 19.37
N MET A 248 23.78 16.03 18.35
CA MET A 248 22.33 15.86 18.38
C MET A 248 21.88 14.53 17.80
N THR A 249 20.64 14.16 18.13
CA THR A 249 19.90 13.11 17.45
C THR A 249 18.85 13.73 16.55
N ALA A 250 18.47 12.99 15.52
CA ALA A 250 17.36 13.30 14.62
C ALA A 250 16.27 12.23 14.78
N HIS A 251 15.00 12.66 14.68
CA HIS A 251 13.84 11.76 14.66
C HIS A 251 13.88 10.76 13.49
N GLN A 252 14.42 11.16 12.34
CA GLN A 252 14.61 10.29 11.17
C GLN A 252 16.07 10.29 10.75
N ALA A 253 16.70 9.12 10.83
CA ALA A 253 18.02 8.86 10.30
C ALA A 253 17.98 7.52 9.54
N PHE A 254 17.91 7.61 8.20
CA PHE A 254 17.73 6.44 7.36
C PHE A 254 18.91 6.24 6.41
N VAL A 255 19.28 4.98 6.25
CA VAL A 255 20.25 4.53 5.27
C VAL A 255 19.49 3.94 4.09
N HIS A 256 19.58 4.61 2.95
CA HIS A 256 18.88 4.27 1.72
C HIS A 256 19.84 3.60 0.75
N LEU A 257 19.51 2.38 0.35
CA LEU A 257 20.22 1.61 -0.66
C LEU A 257 19.35 1.51 -1.91
N GLN A 258 19.86 1.96 -3.04
CA GLN A 258 19.15 1.90 -4.32
C GLN A 258 19.93 1.08 -5.35
N HIS A 259 19.34 0.03 -5.88
CA HIS A 259 19.94 -0.76 -6.95
C HIS A 259 19.92 0.04 -8.26
N GLN A 260 21.07 0.18 -8.92
CA GLN A 260 21.21 1.10 -10.06
C GLN A 260 20.42 0.65 -11.30
N GLU A 261 20.34 -0.66 -11.56
CA GLU A 261 19.68 -1.19 -12.77
C GLU A 261 18.16 -1.30 -12.60
N THR A 262 17.71 -1.96 -11.54
CA THR A 262 16.27 -2.21 -11.30
C THR A 262 15.56 -1.03 -10.60
N LYS A 263 16.32 -0.02 -10.13
CA LYS A 263 15.84 1.11 -9.32
C LYS A 263 15.15 0.73 -8.02
N ARG A 264 15.22 -0.55 -7.61
CA ARG A 264 14.66 -1.03 -6.35
C ARG A 264 15.38 -0.36 -5.19
N GLU A 265 14.61 0.14 -4.26
CA GLU A 265 15.11 0.79 -3.06
C GLU A 265 14.79 0.01 -1.80
N ILE A 266 15.68 0.11 -0.83
CA ILE A 266 15.55 -0.46 0.50
C ILE A 266 16.08 0.57 1.49
N VAL A 267 15.33 0.76 2.57
CA VAL A 267 15.62 1.76 3.59
C VAL A 267 15.81 1.05 4.92
N PHE A 268 16.93 1.34 5.58
CA PHE A 268 17.26 0.85 6.91
C PHE A 268 17.27 2.02 7.91
N LEU A 269 16.89 1.74 9.15
CA LEU A 269 16.99 2.69 10.24
C LEU A 269 18.43 2.68 10.79
N ALA A 270 19.02 3.86 10.98
CA ALA A 270 20.23 4.03 11.77
C ALA A 270 19.85 4.50 13.17
N GLU A 271 20.28 3.77 14.20
CA GLU A 271 19.99 4.09 15.59
C GLU A 271 21.22 4.69 16.28
N PRO A 272 21.05 5.73 17.12
CA PRO A 272 22.13 6.29 17.91
C PRO A 272 22.42 5.41 19.13
N ASP A 273 23.70 5.27 19.47
CA ASP A 273 24.12 4.65 20.73
C ASP A 273 24.01 5.62 21.92
N SER A 274 24.41 5.17 23.11
CA SER A 274 24.46 6.01 24.32
C SER A 274 25.42 7.21 24.21
N SER A 275 26.34 7.19 23.25
CA SER A 275 27.28 8.29 22.94
C SER A 275 26.76 9.19 21.81
N LEU A 276 25.49 9.03 21.38
CA LEU A 276 24.85 9.77 20.29
C LEU A 276 25.53 9.55 18.93
N ILE A 277 26.19 8.41 18.74
CA ILE A 277 26.80 7.97 17.49
C ILE A 277 25.83 7.02 16.80
N TYR A 278 25.39 7.39 15.61
CA TYR A 278 24.58 6.54 14.76
C TYR A 278 25.43 5.39 14.22
N ARG A 279 24.96 4.16 14.39
CA ARG A 279 25.59 2.97 13.83
C ARG A 279 24.62 2.27 12.90
N PHE A 280 25.17 1.84 11.77
CA PHE A 280 24.49 0.99 10.81
C PHE A 280 25.38 -0.21 10.52
N ASP A 281 24.82 -1.41 10.69
CA ASP A 281 25.48 -2.69 10.43
C ASP A 281 24.52 -3.52 9.58
N LEU A 282 24.94 -3.83 8.35
CA LEU A 282 24.20 -4.65 7.40
C LEU A 282 25.02 -5.90 7.07
N ASP A 283 24.64 -7.00 7.71
CA ASP A 283 25.10 -8.33 7.36
C ASP A 283 24.44 -8.79 6.05
N LEU A 284 25.25 -8.95 5.01
CA LEU A 284 24.77 -9.28 3.66
C LEU A 284 24.23 -10.71 3.56
N HIS A 285 24.66 -11.63 4.42
CA HIS A 285 24.13 -12.99 4.48
C HIS A 285 22.74 -13.01 5.12
N LEU A 286 22.62 -12.42 6.32
CA LEU A 286 21.37 -12.40 7.07
C LEU A 286 20.27 -11.59 6.36
N LYS A 287 20.66 -10.51 5.68
CA LYS A 287 19.73 -9.59 5.00
C LYS A 287 19.55 -9.88 3.51
N ALA A 288 20.19 -10.93 2.97
CA ALA A 288 20.05 -11.34 1.57
C ALA A 288 18.58 -11.49 1.14
N LYS A 289 17.73 -12.09 1.98
CA LYS A 289 16.31 -12.29 1.70
C LYS A 289 15.53 -10.97 1.58
N GLU A 290 15.79 -10.01 2.47
CA GLU A 290 15.17 -8.67 2.44
C GLU A 290 15.61 -7.90 1.20
N MET A 291 16.89 -8.02 0.83
CA MET A 291 17.47 -7.49 -0.41
C MET A 291 16.98 -8.22 -1.67
N GLY A 292 16.31 -9.35 -1.51
CA GLY A 292 15.81 -10.21 -2.60
C GLY A 292 16.90 -10.90 -3.39
N TYR A 293 18.06 -11.15 -2.78
CA TYR A 293 19.22 -11.83 -3.38
C TYR A 293 19.71 -11.16 -4.68
N LEU A 294 19.53 -9.84 -4.79
CA LEU A 294 19.88 -9.09 -5.99
C LEU A 294 21.32 -8.58 -5.90
N SER A 295 22.27 -9.33 -6.46
CA SER A 295 23.66 -8.88 -6.55
C SER A 295 23.81 -7.81 -7.64
N GLY A 296 24.64 -6.79 -7.38
CA GLY A 296 24.85 -5.70 -8.34
C GLY A 296 25.37 -4.42 -7.71
N LYS A 297 25.24 -3.32 -8.46
CA LYS A 297 25.69 -1.99 -8.02
C LYS A 297 24.56 -1.25 -7.29
N TYR A 298 24.88 -0.72 -6.13
CA TYR A 298 23.96 0.03 -5.28
C TYR A 298 24.49 1.43 -5.01
N ASP A 299 23.60 2.42 -4.94
CA ASP A 299 23.92 3.73 -4.40
C ASP A 299 23.53 3.78 -2.92
N LEU A 300 24.49 4.14 -2.08
CA LEU A 300 24.30 4.32 -0.65
C LEU A 300 24.05 5.80 -0.36
N SER A 301 22.88 6.09 0.20
CA SER A 301 22.46 7.44 0.56
C SER A 301 22.05 7.52 2.02
N LEU A 302 22.32 8.66 2.64
CA LEU A 302 21.91 8.99 4.00
C LEU A 302 20.78 10.02 3.94
N ILE A 303 19.68 9.74 4.63
CA ILE A 303 18.51 10.61 4.73
C ILE A 303 18.35 11.03 6.18
N ILE A 304 18.32 12.33 6.43
CA ILE A 304 18.17 12.90 7.78
C ILE A 304 17.04 13.91 7.79
N GLY A 305 16.14 13.76 8.77
CA GLY A 305 15.00 14.63 8.98
C GLY A 305 14.60 14.72 10.44
N ASP A 306 14.22 15.92 10.87
CA ASP A 306 13.62 16.19 12.18
C ASP A 306 12.78 17.46 12.08
N ALA A 307 11.77 17.61 12.94
CA ALA A 307 10.92 18.79 13.04
C ALA A 307 11.71 20.06 13.41
N VAL A 308 12.88 19.91 14.04
CA VAL A 308 13.81 20.98 14.43
C VAL A 308 14.96 21.21 13.44
N ILE A 309 15.03 20.48 12.33
CA ILE A 309 16.08 20.64 11.30
C ILE A 309 15.56 21.55 10.17
N ALA A 310 16.31 22.59 9.85
CA ALA A 310 16.00 23.54 8.77
C ALA A 310 16.46 23.06 7.38
N ASN A 311 17.44 22.15 7.32
CA ASN A 311 18.07 21.62 6.11
C ASN A 311 17.97 20.09 6.05
N PRO A 312 16.76 19.51 5.91
CA PRO A 312 16.63 18.07 5.69
C PRO A 312 17.44 17.68 4.46
N LEU A 313 18.15 16.56 4.54
CA LEU A 313 19.09 16.15 3.49
C LEU A 313 18.88 14.70 3.08
N LYS A 314 19.01 14.47 1.77
CA LYS A 314 19.26 13.16 1.17
C LYS A 314 20.59 13.28 0.44
N TRP A 315 21.57 12.51 0.87
CA TRP A 315 22.94 12.64 0.40
C TRP A 315 23.49 11.27 0.02
N THR A 316 23.83 11.08 -1.27
CA THR A 316 24.50 9.87 -1.76
C THR A 316 25.99 9.91 -1.42
N LEU A 317 26.40 9.04 -0.51
CA LEU A 317 27.74 9.05 0.09
C LEU A 317 28.72 8.09 -0.58
N ALA A 318 28.26 6.96 -1.13
CA ALA A 318 29.12 5.99 -1.81
C ALA A 318 28.35 5.18 -2.87
N SER A 319 29.09 4.57 -3.79
CA SER A 319 28.57 3.50 -4.64
C SER A 319 29.14 2.16 -4.14
N LEU A 320 28.31 1.15 -4.08
CA LEU A 320 28.60 -0.18 -3.56
C LEU A 320 28.50 -1.22 -4.68
N ALA A 321 29.34 -2.25 -4.63
CA ALA A 321 29.18 -3.48 -5.40
C ALA A 321 28.89 -4.62 -4.41
N LEU A 322 27.63 -5.04 -4.33
CA LEU A 322 27.18 -6.02 -3.35
C LEU A 322 26.98 -7.38 -4.02
N SER A 323 27.53 -8.43 -3.42
CA SER A 323 27.35 -9.82 -3.85
C SER A 323 26.66 -10.65 -2.78
N PHE A 324 25.42 -11.05 -3.06
CA PHE A 324 24.60 -11.90 -2.19
C PHE A 324 24.79 -13.40 -2.49
N PRO A 325 24.48 -14.29 -1.53
CA PRO A 325 24.45 -15.72 -1.82
C PRO A 325 23.39 -16.05 -2.87
N PRO A 326 23.53 -17.19 -3.58
CA PRO A 326 22.54 -17.62 -4.56
C PRO A 326 21.15 -17.68 -3.96
N ASN A 327 20.15 -17.18 -4.68
CA ASN A 327 18.77 -17.22 -4.20
C ASN A 327 18.32 -18.69 -4.05
N PRO A 328 17.97 -19.16 -2.83
CA PRO A 328 17.52 -20.54 -2.61
C PRO A 328 16.17 -20.82 -3.28
N SER A 329 15.46 -19.79 -3.71
CA SER A 329 14.21 -19.89 -4.47
C SER A 329 14.18 -18.77 -5.50
N PRO A 330 14.87 -18.94 -6.65
CA PRO A 330 14.93 -17.92 -7.69
C PRO A 330 13.52 -17.50 -8.05
N ARG A 331 13.27 -16.18 -8.00
CA ARG A 331 11.96 -15.65 -8.42
C ARG A 331 11.77 -16.08 -9.87
N LYS A 332 10.62 -16.71 -10.15
CA LYS A 332 10.12 -16.80 -11.52
C LYS A 332 10.03 -15.37 -12.04
N ASP A 333 10.44 -15.15 -13.28
CA ASP A 333 10.43 -13.83 -13.91
C ASP A 333 9.12 -13.12 -13.62
N ALA A 334 9.20 -11.82 -13.30
CA ALA A 334 8.03 -11.02 -13.00
C ALA A 334 7.10 -11.05 -14.22
N VAL A 335 6.09 -11.91 -14.17
CA VAL A 335 5.04 -11.96 -15.19
C VAL A 335 4.29 -10.64 -15.06
N ASP A 336 4.45 -9.77 -16.04
CA ASP A 336 3.62 -8.58 -16.14
C ASP A 336 2.16 -9.01 -16.17
N ILE A 337 1.43 -8.64 -15.11
CA ILE A 337 0.03 -9.03 -14.90
C ILE A 337 -0.86 -8.47 -16.01
N HIS A 338 -0.42 -7.40 -16.66
CA HIS A 338 -1.13 -6.74 -17.76
C HIS A 338 -0.63 -7.16 -19.15
N ALA A 339 0.46 -7.94 -19.23
CA ALA A 339 0.92 -8.46 -20.50
C ALA A 339 -0.03 -9.56 -21.03
N PRO A 340 -0.29 -9.60 -22.34
CA PRO A 340 -1.05 -10.68 -22.94
C PRO A 340 -0.35 -12.01 -22.70
N ARG A 341 -1.09 -13.00 -22.19
CA ARG A 341 -0.57 -14.37 -22.05
C ARG A 341 -0.34 -14.98 -23.44
N PRO A 342 0.63 -15.89 -23.58
CA PRO A 342 0.82 -16.61 -24.84
C PRO A 342 -0.46 -17.36 -25.23
N GLU A 343 -0.78 -17.33 -26.53
CA GLU A 343 -1.94 -18.04 -27.09
C GLU A 343 -1.81 -19.56 -26.87
N ILE A 344 -2.87 -20.19 -26.35
CA ILE A 344 -2.92 -21.64 -26.15
C ILE A 344 -3.54 -22.27 -27.41
N LYS A 345 -2.77 -23.09 -28.13
CA LYS A 345 -3.24 -23.83 -29.31
C LYS A 345 -3.60 -25.26 -28.93
N HIS A 346 -4.85 -25.66 -29.18
CA HIS A 346 -5.27 -27.04 -28.95
C HIS A 346 -4.61 -27.98 -29.98
N LEU A 347 -3.77 -28.90 -29.50
CA LEU A 347 -3.17 -29.93 -30.34
C LEU A 347 -4.11 -31.13 -30.40
N PHE A 348 -4.80 -31.28 -31.53
CA PHE A 348 -5.58 -32.49 -31.80
C PHE A 348 -4.66 -33.71 -31.88
N ARG A 349 -5.19 -34.88 -31.53
CA ARG A 349 -4.48 -36.14 -31.76
C ARG A 349 -4.21 -36.31 -33.25
N GLU A 350 -2.97 -36.66 -33.60
CA GLU A 350 -2.65 -37.01 -34.99
C GLU A 350 -3.48 -38.23 -35.41
N GLN A 351 -3.98 -38.19 -36.65
CA GLN A 351 -4.69 -39.33 -37.21
C GLN A 351 -3.70 -40.49 -37.38
N GLU A 352 -4.07 -41.67 -36.89
CA GLU A 352 -3.26 -42.87 -37.07
C GLU A 352 -3.02 -43.15 -38.56
N LYS A 353 -1.76 -43.42 -38.92
CA LYS A 353 -1.38 -43.72 -40.30
C LYS A 353 -2.00 -45.04 -40.72
N ARG A 354 -2.86 -45.00 -41.74
CA ARG A 354 -3.41 -46.21 -42.37
C ARG A 354 -2.35 -46.85 -43.30
N PRO A 355 -2.32 -48.19 -43.43
CA PRO A 355 -1.42 -48.85 -44.36
C PRO A 355 -1.74 -48.47 -45.81
N PRO A 356 -0.77 -48.58 -46.73
CA PRO A 356 -1.01 -48.32 -48.15
C PRO A 356 -2.08 -49.26 -48.72
N ALA A 357 -3.03 -48.71 -49.48
CA ALA A 357 -4.16 -49.47 -50.04
C ALA A 357 -3.72 -50.67 -50.91
N PHE A 358 -2.60 -50.53 -51.62
CA PHE A 358 -2.03 -51.63 -52.41
C PHE A 358 -1.71 -52.86 -51.55
N LEU A 359 -1.11 -52.65 -50.37
CA LEU A 359 -0.75 -53.74 -49.47
C LEU A 359 -2.01 -54.43 -48.94
N SER A 360 -3.02 -53.66 -48.52
CA SER A 360 -4.30 -54.20 -48.08
C SER A 360 -5.01 -55.01 -49.16
N ASN A 361 -4.99 -54.55 -50.42
CA ASN A 361 -5.60 -55.25 -51.55
C ASN A 361 -4.84 -56.54 -51.90
N ALA A 362 -3.51 -56.53 -51.87
CA ALA A 362 -2.69 -57.71 -52.11
C ALA A 362 -2.99 -58.82 -51.08
N PHE A 363 -3.04 -58.49 -49.79
CA PHE A 363 -3.39 -59.45 -48.74
C PHE A 363 -4.84 -59.93 -48.83
N CYS A 364 -5.79 -59.07 -49.24
CA CYS A 364 -7.16 -59.49 -49.52
C CYS A 364 -7.21 -60.57 -50.61
N GLY A 365 -6.45 -60.39 -51.70
CA GLY A 365 -6.29 -61.41 -52.75
C GLY A 365 -5.68 -62.72 -52.23
N LEU A 366 -4.65 -62.63 -51.38
CA LEU A 366 -4.03 -63.80 -50.74
C LEU A 366 -5.04 -64.58 -49.87
N VAL A 367 -5.94 -63.90 -49.17
CA VAL A 367 -7.00 -64.54 -48.37
C VAL A 367 -8.01 -65.30 -49.24
N LEU A 368 -8.26 -64.85 -50.47
CA LEU A 368 -9.16 -65.54 -51.41
C LEU A 368 -8.48 -66.72 -52.13
N ALA A 369 -7.14 -66.79 -52.16
CA ALA A 369 -6.40 -67.82 -52.89
C ALA A 369 -6.67 -69.26 -52.39
N PRO A 370 -6.74 -69.55 -51.08
CA PRO A 370 -7.10 -70.90 -50.59
C PRO A 370 -8.49 -71.36 -51.04
N LEU A 371 -9.46 -70.44 -51.18
CA LEU A 371 -10.80 -70.78 -51.67
C LEU A 371 -10.76 -71.20 -53.14
N LEU A 372 -9.99 -70.48 -53.97
CA LEU A 372 -9.77 -70.88 -55.37
C LEU A 372 -9.07 -72.24 -55.45
N LEU A 373 -8.03 -72.45 -54.62
CA LEU A 373 -7.32 -73.72 -54.55
C LEU A 373 -8.26 -74.88 -54.18
N LEU A 374 -9.17 -74.68 -53.23
CA LEU A 374 -10.17 -75.67 -52.84
C LEU A 374 -11.04 -76.11 -54.03
N PHE A 375 -11.53 -75.18 -54.85
CA PHE A 375 -12.32 -75.53 -56.04
C PHE A 375 -11.50 -76.29 -57.09
N VAL A 376 -10.23 -75.93 -57.29
CA VAL A 376 -9.32 -76.67 -58.20
C VAL A 376 -9.10 -78.10 -57.70
N LEU A 377 -8.89 -78.29 -56.40
CA LEU A 377 -8.71 -79.62 -55.81
C LEU A 377 -9.99 -80.45 -55.88
N TRP A 378 -11.16 -79.88 -55.61
CA TRP A 378 -12.45 -80.56 -55.80
C TRP A 378 -12.64 -81.04 -57.24
N GLY A 379 -12.29 -80.20 -58.21
CA GLY A 379 -12.31 -80.58 -59.64
C GLY A 379 -11.37 -81.75 -59.94
N ARG A 380 -10.15 -81.77 -59.37
CA ARG A 380 -9.21 -82.89 -59.55
C ARG A 380 -9.65 -84.18 -58.88
N ILE A 381 -10.27 -84.10 -57.70
CA ILE A 381 -10.78 -85.27 -56.97
C ILE A 381 -12.05 -85.82 -57.63
N GLY A 382 -12.75 -85.01 -58.43
CA GLY A 382 -14.01 -85.40 -59.08
C GLY A 382 -15.22 -85.26 -58.16
N VAL A 383 -15.18 -84.31 -57.20
CA VAL A 383 -16.33 -83.99 -56.34
C VAL A 383 -17.48 -83.51 -57.22
N ASN A 384 -18.61 -84.21 -57.16
CA ASN A 384 -19.80 -83.91 -57.95
C ASN A 384 -21.05 -83.83 -57.05
N LEU A 385 -22.14 -83.34 -57.62
CA LEU A 385 -23.44 -83.22 -56.96
C LEU A 385 -24.46 -84.25 -57.50
N SER A 386 -24.01 -85.40 -58.02
CA SER A 386 -24.89 -86.36 -58.72
C SER A 386 -25.99 -86.94 -57.82
N ASN A 387 -25.74 -87.01 -56.51
CA ASN A 387 -26.65 -87.60 -55.54
C ASN A 387 -27.55 -86.57 -54.85
N PHE A 388 -27.79 -85.40 -55.47
CA PHE A 388 -28.66 -84.37 -54.88
C PHE A 388 -30.15 -84.77 -55.04
N PRO A 389 -30.88 -85.06 -53.94
CA PRO A 389 -32.28 -85.44 -54.05
C PRO A 389 -33.13 -84.19 -54.29
N PHE A 390 -33.73 -84.08 -55.48
CA PHE A 390 -34.65 -82.99 -55.83
C PHE A 390 -36.00 -83.11 -55.13
N SER A 391 -35.99 -82.92 -53.81
CA SER A 391 -37.19 -82.87 -52.98
C SER A 391 -37.45 -81.48 -52.45
N LEU A 392 -38.71 -81.18 -52.16
CA LEU A 392 -39.11 -79.88 -51.60
C LEU A 392 -38.35 -79.55 -50.31
N SER A 393 -38.16 -80.53 -49.41
CA SER A 393 -37.40 -80.34 -48.16
C SER A 393 -35.92 -80.05 -48.42
N THR A 394 -35.29 -80.73 -49.39
CA THR A 394 -33.88 -80.49 -49.76
C THR A 394 -33.69 -79.09 -50.33
N VAL A 395 -34.57 -78.66 -51.23
CA VAL A 395 -34.48 -77.35 -51.87
C VAL A 395 -34.72 -76.24 -50.85
N LEU A 396 -35.79 -76.35 -50.03
CA LEU A 396 -36.09 -75.37 -48.98
C LEU A 396 -34.97 -75.26 -47.94
N PHE A 397 -34.32 -76.38 -47.58
CA PHE A 397 -33.20 -76.36 -46.65
C PHE A 397 -32.01 -75.56 -47.22
N HIS A 398 -31.58 -75.83 -48.45
CA HIS A 398 -30.43 -75.14 -49.05
C HIS A 398 -30.74 -73.66 -49.36
N LEU A 399 -31.96 -73.35 -49.79
CA LEU A 399 -32.40 -71.96 -50.01
C LEU A 399 -32.51 -71.20 -48.69
N GLY A 400 -33.02 -71.85 -47.63
CA GLY A 400 -33.06 -71.31 -46.28
C GLY A 400 -31.66 -71.05 -45.72
N LEU A 401 -30.73 -71.98 -45.91
CA LEU A 401 -29.32 -71.83 -45.53
C LEU A 401 -28.65 -70.67 -46.28
N ALA A 402 -28.86 -70.56 -47.59
CA ALA A 402 -28.38 -69.43 -48.39
C ALA A 402 -28.98 -68.10 -47.93
N ALA A 403 -30.27 -68.07 -47.60
CA ALA A 403 -30.96 -66.89 -47.07
C ALA A 403 -30.41 -66.48 -45.70
N ILE A 404 -30.05 -67.42 -44.83
CA ILE A 404 -29.39 -67.13 -43.55
C ILE A 404 -28.01 -66.49 -43.76
N PHE A 405 -27.18 -67.02 -44.66
CA PHE A 405 -25.88 -66.40 -44.99
C PHE A 405 -26.04 -65.01 -45.64
N GLY A 406 -27.05 -64.84 -46.50
CA GLY A 406 -27.43 -63.54 -47.05
C GLY A 406 -27.86 -62.56 -45.95
N LEU A 407 -28.66 -63.01 -44.99
CA LEU A 407 -29.08 -62.21 -43.84
C LEU A 407 -27.88 -61.77 -42.99
N PHE A 408 -26.88 -62.63 -42.77
CA PHE A 408 -25.65 -62.26 -42.08
C PHE A 408 -24.84 -61.21 -42.85
N THR A 409 -24.83 -61.27 -44.18
CA THR A 409 -24.22 -60.23 -45.01
C THR A 409 -24.97 -58.90 -44.87
N CYS A 410 -26.30 -58.92 -44.87
CA CYS A 410 -27.13 -57.73 -44.62
C CYS A 410 -26.95 -57.16 -43.21
N PHE A 411 -26.73 -58.02 -42.20
CA PHE A 411 -26.37 -57.61 -40.85
C PHE A 411 -25.03 -56.89 -40.81
N TRP A 412 -24.01 -57.42 -41.48
CA TRP A 412 -22.71 -56.78 -41.55
C TRP A 412 -22.78 -55.40 -42.24
N LEU A 413 -23.62 -55.26 -43.26
CA LEU A 413 -23.72 -54.02 -44.03
C LEU A 413 -24.63 -52.95 -43.40
N ARG A 414 -25.80 -53.34 -42.86
CA ARG A 414 -26.86 -52.37 -42.53
C ARG A 414 -27.80 -52.75 -41.37
N LEU A 415 -28.18 -54.02 -41.19
CA LEU A 415 -29.22 -54.38 -40.21
C LEU A 415 -28.73 -54.26 -38.76
N THR A 416 -29.64 -53.93 -37.85
CA THR A 416 -29.37 -53.96 -36.41
C THR A 416 -29.57 -55.36 -35.85
N MET A 417 -28.93 -55.66 -34.72
CA MET A 417 -28.95 -56.99 -34.10
C MET A 417 -30.37 -57.55 -33.89
N PHE A 418 -31.31 -56.76 -33.34
CA PHE A 418 -32.68 -57.23 -33.07
C PHE A 418 -33.48 -57.51 -34.35
N THR A 419 -33.31 -56.70 -35.40
CA THR A 419 -33.98 -56.94 -36.69
C THR A 419 -33.45 -58.21 -37.35
N THR A 420 -32.13 -58.41 -37.32
CA THR A 420 -31.48 -59.64 -37.79
C THR A 420 -31.98 -60.86 -37.02
N LEU A 421 -32.05 -60.79 -35.69
CA LEU A 421 -32.55 -61.89 -34.86
C LEU A 421 -34.01 -62.25 -35.18
N LYS A 422 -34.88 -61.26 -35.43
CA LYS A 422 -36.28 -61.51 -35.83
C LYS A 422 -36.37 -62.27 -37.15
N TYR A 423 -35.63 -61.82 -38.18
CA TYR A 423 -35.60 -62.50 -39.47
C TYR A 423 -34.94 -63.88 -39.39
N LEU A 424 -33.86 -63.98 -38.60
CA LEU A 424 -33.14 -65.24 -38.38
C LEU A 424 -34.01 -66.25 -37.64
N ALA A 425 -34.83 -65.84 -36.67
CA ALA A 425 -35.75 -66.76 -35.99
C ALA A 425 -36.76 -67.36 -36.97
N ALA A 426 -37.36 -66.53 -37.84
CA ALA A 426 -38.29 -67.00 -38.86
C ALA A 426 -37.62 -67.90 -39.91
N LEU A 427 -36.51 -67.46 -40.51
CA LEU A 427 -35.75 -68.24 -41.49
C LEU A 427 -35.18 -69.52 -40.87
N GLY A 428 -34.71 -69.44 -39.63
CA GLY A 428 -34.14 -70.54 -38.87
C GLY A 428 -35.16 -71.62 -38.57
N ALA A 429 -36.39 -71.26 -38.17
CA ALA A 429 -37.46 -72.23 -37.97
C ALA A 429 -37.80 -73.00 -39.26
N VAL A 430 -37.92 -72.29 -40.40
CA VAL A 430 -38.19 -72.92 -41.71
C VAL A 430 -37.03 -73.82 -42.15
N THR A 431 -35.79 -73.33 -42.00
CA THR A 431 -34.58 -74.10 -42.35
C THR A 431 -34.42 -75.33 -41.45
N PHE A 432 -34.77 -75.23 -40.17
CA PHE A 432 -34.73 -76.34 -39.23
C PHE A 432 -35.69 -77.47 -39.60
N ILE A 433 -36.97 -77.16 -39.87
CA ILE A 433 -37.98 -78.16 -40.24
C ILE A 433 -37.64 -78.82 -41.58
N SER A 434 -37.27 -78.02 -42.60
CA SER A 434 -36.88 -78.54 -43.92
C SER A 434 -35.60 -79.38 -43.85
N GLY A 435 -34.63 -78.98 -43.03
CA GLY A 435 -33.40 -79.73 -42.76
C GLY A 435 -33.67 -81.07 -42.09
N HIS A 436 -34.55 -81.12 -41.09
CA HIS A 436 -34.97 -82.38 -40.47
C HIS A 436 -35.60 -83.32 -41.51
N GLY A 437 -36.51 -82.83 -42.35
CA GLY A 437 -37.11 -83.63 -43.42
C GLY A 437 -36.09 -84.13 -44.46
N MET A 438 -35.12 -83.29 -44.84
CA MET A 438 -34.04 -83.68 -45.75
C MET A 438 -33.15 -84.78 -45.15
N LEU A 439 -32.73 -84.62 -43.89
CA LEU A 439 -31.87 -85.59 -43.21
C LEU A 439 -32.56 -86.95 -43.03
N THR A 440 -33.84 -86.95 -42.63
CA THR A 440 -34.64 -88.19 -42.51
C THR A 440 -34.71 -88.92 -43.85
N ARG A 441 -34.91 -88.22 -44.97
CA ARG A 441 -34.91 -88.84 -46.29
C ARG A 441 -33.55 -89.39 -46.68
N LEU A 442 -32.47 -88.65 -46.42
CA LEU A 442 -31.11 -89.15 -46.67
C LEU A 442 -30.81 -90.42 -45.88
N THR A 443 -31.34 -90.55 -44.66
CA THR A 443 -31.23 -91.80 -43.89
C THR A 443 -32.06 -92.93 -44.48
N GLN A 444 -33.26 -92.65 -44.99
CA GLN A 444 -34.12 -93.64 -45.66
C GLN A 444 -33.57 -94.08 -47.03
N MET A 445 -32.78 -93.25 -47.71
CA MET A 445 -32.11 -93.61 -48.97
C MET A 445 -30.80 -94.39 -48.74
N LYS A 446 -30.25 -94.35 -47.52
CA LYS A 446 -29.02 -95.08 -47.12
C LYS A 446 -29.30 -96.46 -46.52
N ALA A 447 -30.52 -96.67 -46.00
CA ALA A 447 -31.06 -97.98 -45.63
C ALA A 447 -31.68 -98.63 -46.87
#